data_AF-A0A7J9SLN1-F1
#
_entry.id   AF-A0A7J9SLN1-F1
#
_cell.length_a   1.000
_cell.length_b   1.000
_cell.length_c   1.000
_cell.angle_alpha   90.00
_cell.angle_beta   90.00
_cell.angle_gamma   90.00
#
_symmetry.space_group_name_H-M   'P 1'
#
loop_
_entity.id
_entity.type
_entity.pdbx_description
1 polymer ?
#
loop_
_entity_poly.entity_id
_entity_poly.type
_entity_poly.pdbx_seq_one_letter_code
_entity_poly.pdbx_strand_id
1 'polypeptide(L)'
;MTDDLPDSVRDALNDAKEAFEPPSDPDELEPDYPADMTPEERVDHVLTNEYPRWRGMEWIAAAADTDIEQAQSVVREHLSEGEVEVSGEGVRRNRYHVYFEEVEELTEKLDDRGQIW
;
A
#
# COMPACT_ATOMS: atom_id res chain seq x y z
N MET A 1 -5.86 9.19 17.69
CA MET A 1 -6.35 10.50 18.15
C MET A 1 -7.18 11.16 17.05
N THR A 2 -8.33 10.58 16.69
CA THR A 2 -9.25 11.11 15.65
C THR A 2 -10.65 11.40 16.20
N ASP A 3 -10.89 11.08 17.47
CA ASP A 3 -12.19 11.23 18.16
C ASP A 3 -12.59 12.69 18.45
N ASP A 4 -11.66 13.65 18.37
CA ASP A 4 -11.92 15.08 18.64
C ASP A 4 -12.19 15.92 17.38
N LEU A 5 -12.30 15.30 16.19
CA LEU A 5 -12.63 16.01 14.96
C LEU A 5 -14.14 16.22 14.84
N PRO A 6 -14.62 17.45 14.51
CA PRO A 6 -16.01 17.70 14.16
C PRO A 6 -16.46 16.77 13.02
N ASP A 7 -17.70 16.29 13.05
CA ASP A 7 -18.22 15.33 12.07
C ASP A 7 -18.03 15.83 10.61
N SER A 8 -18.19 17.13 10.35
CA SER A 8 -17.96 17.71 9.03
C SER A 8 -16.51 17.62 8.54
N VAL A 9 -15.53 17.65 9.45
CA VAL A 9 -14.10 17.47 9.11
C VAL A 9 -13.81 15.99 8.89
N ARG A 10 -14.49 15.11 9.62
CA ARG A 10 -14.37 13.66 9.45
C ARG A 10 -14.96 13.21 8.11
N ASP A 11 -16.13 13.72 7.74
CA ASP A 11 -16.79 13.45 6.46
C ASP A 11 -15.94 13.99 5.31
N ALA A 12 -15.48 15.25 5.39
CA ALA A 12 -14.59 15.81 4.38
C ALA A 12 -13.26 15.04 4.26
N LEU A 13 -12.73 14.50 5.37
CA LEU A 13 -11.54 13.66 5.34
C LEU A 13 -11.81 12.30 4.70
N ASN A 14 -12.98 11.70 4.94
CA ASN A 14 -13.38 10.45 4.30
C ASN A 14 -13.62 10.65 2.81
N ASP A 15 -14.34 11.71 2.42
CA ASP A 15 -14.58 12.06 1.02
C ASP A 15 -13.26 12.35 0.29
N ALA A 16 -12.34 13.07 0.93
CA ALA A 16 -11.01 13.30 0.37
C ALA A 16 -10.24 11.98 0.22
N LYS A 17 -10.27 11.10 1.23
CA LYS A 17 -9.61 9.78 1.14
C LYS A 17 -10.18 8.97 -0.01
N GLU A 18 -11.51 8.90 -0.14
CA GLU A 18 -12.18 8.17 -1.22
C GLU A 18 -11.86 8.78 -2.60
N ALA A 19 -11.70 10.09 -2.71
CA ALA A 19 -11.35 10.77 -3.96
C ALA A 19 -9.89 10.57 -4.41
N PHE A 20 -8.98 10.23 -3.50
CA PHE A 20 -7.57 9.93 -3.81
C PHE A 20 -7.29 8.43 -3.94
N GLU A 21 -8.31 7.58 -3.75
CA GLU A 21 -8.18 6.15 -3.95
C GLU A 21 -8.19 5.80 -5.44
N PRO A 22 -7.28 4.93 -5.91
CA PRO A 22 -7.32 4.48 -7.28
C PRO A 22 -8.59 3.66 -7.54
N PRO A 23 -9.08 3.68 -8.78
CA PRO A 23 -10.29 2.96 -9.17
C PRO A 23 -10.13 1.46 -8.88
N SER A 24 -11.24 0.81 -8.52
CA SER A 24 -11.23 -0.63 -8.26
C SER A 24 -11.29 -1.45 -9.54
N ASP A 25 -11.64 -0.83 -10.67
CA ASP A 25 -11.61 -1.45 -11.99
C ASP A 25 -10.16 -1.37 -12.55
N PRO A 26 -9.52 -2.50 -12.89
CA PRO A 26 -8.19 -2.49 -13.48
C PRO A 26 -8.11 -1.73 -14.81
N ASP A 27 -9.19 -1.67 -15.59
CA ASP A 27 -9.21 -1.03 -16.90
C ASP A 27 -9.25 0.51 -16.81
N GLU A 28 -9.57 1.05 -15.63
CA GLU A 28 -9.60 2.49 -15.34
C GLU A 28 -8.27 3.01 -14.76
N LEU A 29 -7.29 2.12 -14.54
CA LEU A 29 -5.99 2.49 -14.00
C LEU A 29 -5.11 3.12 -15.08
N GLU A 30 -4.51 4.26 -14.76
CA GLU A 30 -3.56 4.97 -15.62
C GLU A 30 -2.20 5.11 -14.89
N PRO A 31 -1.43 4.01 -14.72
CA PRO A 31 -0.14 4.07 -14.06
C PRO A 31 0.87 4.90 -14.87
N ASP A 32 1.56 5.83 -14.19
CA ASP A 32 2.60 6.68 -14.78
C ASP A 32 3.90 6.51 -13.99
N TYR A 33 4.64 5.43 -14.30
CA TYR A 33 5.90 5.11 -13.64
C TYR A 33 7.10 5.70 -14.39
N PRO A 34 8.18 6.05 -13.67
CA PRO A 34 9.46 6.36 -14.28
C PRO A 34 9.92 5.23 -15.23
N ALA A 35 10.48 5.60 -16.37
CA ALA A 35 10.88 4.64 -17.41
C ALA A 35 12.00 3.68 -16.95
N ASP A 36 12.74 4.04 -15.91
CA ASP A 36 13.81 3.27 -15.29
C ASP A 36 13.32 2.31 -14.19
N MET A 37 12.06 2.44 -13.74
CA MET A 37 11.49 1.58 -12.71
C MET A 37 11.14 0.20 -13.29
N THR A 38 11.66 -0.86 -12.69
CA THR A 38 11.42 -2.23 -13.15
C THR A 38 10.00 -2.70 -12.82
N PRO A 39 9.46 -3.70 -13.54
CA PRO A 39 8.16 -4.28 -13.22
C PRO A 39 8.04 -4.75 -11.76
N GLU A 40 9.11 -5.31 -11.19
CA GLU A 40 9.16 -5.70 -9.77
C GLU A 40 9.00 -4.49 -8.86
N GLU A 41 9.79 -3.42 -9.08
CA GLU A 41 9.73 -2.19 -8.28
C GLU A 41 8.34 -1.53 -8.35
N ARG A 42 7.64 -1.65 -9.48
CA ARG A 42 6.26 -1.16 -9.63
C ARG A 42 5.28 -1.99 -8.82
N VAL A 43 5.44 -3.32 -8.78
CA VAL A 43 4.59 -4.19 -7.95
C VAL A 43 4.83 -3.88 -6.47
N ASP A 44 6.08 -3.73 -6.05
CA ASP A 44 6.44 -3.32 -4.68
C ASP A 44 5.79 -1.97 -4.32
N HIS A 45 5.85 -1.00 -5.25
CA HIS A 45 5.21 0.29 -5.07
C HIS A 45 3.69 0.18 -4.88
N VAL A 46 3.03 -0.66 -5.67
CA VAL A 46 1.59 -0.93 -5.54
C VAL A 46 1.27 -1.57 -4.18
N LEU A 47 2.04 -2.58 -3.77
CA LEU A 47 1.81 -3.30 -2.51
C LEU A 47 2.05 -2.42 -1.27
N THR A 48 2.98 -1.46 -1.36
CA THR A 48 3.36 -0.59 -0.24
C THR A 48 2.42 0.60 -0.06
N ASN A 49 1.85 1.16 -1.13
CA ASN A 49 1.01 2.37 -1.07
C ASN A 49 -0.50 2.11 -0.87
N GLU A 50 -1.03 0.95 -1.27
CA GLU A 50 -2.47 0.63 -1.22
C GLU A 50 -2.95 0.10 0.17
N TYR A 51 -2.67 0.82 1.27
CA TYR A 51 -3.15 0.55 2.65
C TYR A 51 -4.41 -0.36 2.76
N PRO A 52 -4.49 -1.24 3.78
CA PRO A 52 -4.60 -2.71 3.69
C PRO A 52 -5.86 -3.25 2.99
N ARG A 53 -6.18 -2.78 1.79
CA ARG A 53 -7.31 -3.27 1.01
C ARG A 53 -6.95 -4.55 0.28
N TRP A 54 -7.94 -5.41 0.12
CA TRP A 54 -7.81 -6.59 -0.72
C TRP A 54 -7.86 -6.18 -2.19
N ARG A 55 -6.83 -6.54 -2.95
CA ARG A 55 -6.77 -6.33 -4.39
C ARG A 55 -6.55 -7.65 -5.12
N GLY A 56 -7.31 -7.86 -6.20
CA GLY A 56 -7.13 -9.02 -7.07
C GLY A 56 -5.79 -8.95 -7.81
N MET A 57 -5.27 -10.10 -8.24
CA MET A 57 -3.99 -10.15 -8.96
C MET A 57 -4.04 -9.40 -10.30
N GLU A 58 -5.18 -9.40 -10.99
CA GLU A 58 -5.41 -8.64 -12.22
C GLU A 58 -5.29 -7.13 -11.97
N TRP A 59 -5.84 -6.67 -10.84
CA TRP A 59 -5.74 -5.27 -10.43
C TRP A 59 -4.30 -4.88 -10.12
N ILE A 60 -3.57 -5.72 -9.37
CA ILE A 60 -2.16 -5.45 -9.03
C ILE A 60 -1.29 -5.39 -10.28
N ALA A 61 -1.48 -6.33 -11.22
CA ALA A 61 -0.75 -6.35 -12.48
C ALA A 61 -1.05 -5.11 -13.33
N ALA A 62 -2.31 -4.71 -13.43
CA ALA A 62 -2.71 -3.49 -14.13
C ALA A 62 -2.14 -2.23 -13.45
N ALA A 63 -2.24 -2.12 -12.13
CA ALA A 63 -1.70 -1.01 -11.35
C ALA A 63 -0.18 -0.88 -11.46
N ALA A 64 0.53 -2.00 -11.63
CA ALA A 64 1.98 -2.04 -11.76
C ALA A 64 2.46 -1.98 -13.23
N ASP A 65 1.55 -1.85 -14.21
CA ASP A 65 1.88 -1.90 -15.65
C ASP A 65 2.77 -3.11 -16.00
N THR A 66 2.31 -4.30 -15.59
CA THR A 66 3.04 -5.56 -15.77
C THR A 66 2.08 -6.74 -16.01
N ASP A 67 2.61 -7.91 -16.34
CA ASP A 67 1.83 -9.14 -16.42
C ASP A 67 1.61 -9.80 -15.05
N ILE A 68 0.58 -10.66 -15.01
CA ILE A 68 0.15 -11.39 -13.81
C ILE A 68 1.23 -12.34 -13.30
N GLU A 69 2.06 -12.94 -14.15
CA GLU A 69 3.08 -13.90 -13.72
C GLU A 69 4.19 -13.19 -12.93
N GLN A 70 4.62 -12.03 -13.43
CA GLN A 70 5.57 -11.16 -12.77
C GLN A 70 5.02 -10.66 -11.42
N ALA A 71 3.80 -10.15 -11.39
CA ALA A 71 3.15 -9.71 -10.15
C ALA A 71 3.01 -10.86 -9.13
N GLN A 72 2.66 -12.07 -9.59
CA GLN A 72 2.61 -13.24 -8.72
C GLN A 72 3.96 -13.65 -8.15
N SER A 73 5.05 -13.48 -8.92
CA SER A 73 6.40 -13.79 -8.45
C SER A 73 6.76 -12.92 -7.24
N VAL A 74 6.58 -11.60 -7.36
CA VAL A 74 6.85 -10.62 -6.31
C VAL A 74 5.94 -10.83 -5.10
N VAL A 75 4.62 -11.02 -5.32
CA VAL A 75 3.68 -11.30 -4.22
C VAL A 75 4.07 -12.56 -3.44
N ARG A 76 4.61 -13.60 -4.09
CA ARG A 76 5.05 -14.82 -3.40
C ARG A 76 6.29 -14.58 -2.54
N GLU A 77 7.19 -13.71 -2.98
CA GLU A 77 8.37 -13.29 -2.22
C GLU A 77 7.94 -12.59 -0.92
N HIS A 78 7.15 -11.52 -1.02
CA HIS A 78 6.60 -10.81 0.14
C HIS A 78 5.72 -11.68 1.04
N LEU A 79 4.99 -12.64 0.46
CA LEU A 79 4.18 -13.60 1.24
C LEU A 79 5.09 -14.51 2.07
N SER A 80 6.26 -14.90 1.55
CA SER A 80 7.22 -15.72 2.26
C SER A 80 7.93 -14.98 3.40
N GLU A 81 8.08 -13.66 3.25
CA GLU A 81 8.61 -12.74 4.25
C GLU A 81 7.55 -12.31 5.29
N GLY A 82 6.27 -12.54 4.98
CA GLY A 82 5.13 -12.23 5.84
C GLY A 82 4.66 -10.79 5.71
N GLU A 83 5.13 -10.05 4.71
CA GLU A 83 4.80 -8.64 4.46
C GLU A 83 3.41 -8.46 3.84
N VAL A 84 2.90 -9.50 3.16
CA VAL A 84 1.54 -9.54 2.58
C VAL A 84 0.75 -10.75 3.07
N GLU A 85 -0.57 -10.63 3.01
CA GLU A 85 -1.53 -11.70 3.25
C GLU A 85 -2.29 -11.99 1.94
N VAL A 86 -2.68 -13.25 1.72
CA VAL A 86 -3.49 -13.68 0.57
C VAL A 86 -4.76 -14.37 1.05
N SER A 87 -5.90 -14.02 0.45
CA SER A 87 -7.20 -14.64 0.71
C SER A 87 -8.02 -14.80 -0.58
N GLY A 88 -9.26 -15.30 -0.46
CA GLY A 88 -10.19 -15.33 -1.60
C GLY A 88 -10.61 -13.94 -2.09
N GLU A 89 -10.34 -12.87 -1.32
CA GLU A 89 -10.61 -11.48 -1.70
C GLU A 89 -9.44 -10.85 -2.47
N GLY A 90 -8.24 -11.46 -2.44
CA GLY A 90 -7.05 -10.96 -3.14
C GLY A 90 -5.79 -10.97 -2.28
N VAL A 91 -4.92 -10.00 -2.52
CA VAL A 91 -3.68 -9.74 -1.79
C VAL A 91 -3.83 -8.42 -1.04
N ARG A 92 -3.26 -8.32 0.16
CA ARG A 92 -3.13 -7.05 0.90
C ARG A 92 -1.85 -7.04 1.70
N ARG A 93 -1.37 -5.86 2.10
CA ARG A 93 -0.26 -5.73 3.04
C ARG A 93 -0.65 -6.26 4.43
N ASN A 94 0.24 -7.03 5.05
CA ASN A 94 0.05 -7.57 6.38
C ASN A 94 0.04 -6.43 7.40
N ARG A 95 -1.06 -6.33 8.16
CA ARG A 95 -1.26 -5.23 9.11
C ARG A 95 -0.16 -5.19 10.18
N TYR A 96 0.40 -6.33 10.57
CA TYR A 96 1.48 -6.38 11.56
C TYR A 96 2.79 -5.77 11.05
N HIS A 97 3.09 -5.89 9.75
CA HIS A 97 4.27 -5.24 9.16
C HIS A 97 4.09 -3.72 9.07
N VAL A 98 2.91 -3.26 8.66
CA VAL A 98 2.59 -1.82 8.61
C VAL A 98 2.76 -1.16 9.99
N TYR A 99 2.26 -1.79 11.06
CA TYR A 99 2.44 -1.27 12.41
C TYR A 99 3.91 -1.28 12.88
N PHE A 100 4.71 -2.23 12.43
CA PHE A 100 6.11 -2.31 12.83
C PHE A 100 6.96 -1.25 12.13
N GLU A 101 6.77 -1.06 10.82
CA GLU A 101 7.45 -0.02 10.05
C GLU A 101 7.10 1.39 10.56
N GLU A 102 5.82 1.67 10.84
CA GLU A 102 5.41 2.97 11.40
C GLU A 102 6.08 3.23 12.76
N VAL A 103 6.27 2.20 13.59
CA VAL A 103 6.95 2.31 14.89
C VAL A 103 8.45 2.47 14.72
N GLU A 104 9.08 1.73 13.80
CA GLU A 104 10.52 1.87 13.51
C GLU A 104 10.85 3.26 12.96
N GLU A 105 10.11 3.76 11.98
CA GLU A 105 10.32 5.09 11.40
C GLU A 105 10.16 6.20 12.46
N LEU A 106 9.15 6.07 13.34
CA LEU A 106 8.97 7.00 14.45
C LEU A 106 10.12 6.91 15.47
N THR A 107 10.65 5.72 15.72
CA THR A 107 11.76 5.50 16.65
C THR A 107 13.07 6.07 16.08
N GLU A 108 13.36 5.86 14.81
CA GLU A 108 14.53 6.41 14.11
C GLU A 108 14.47 7.94 14.06
N LYS A 109 13.31 8.52 13.75
CA LYS A 109 13.10 9.98 13.78
C LYS A 109 13.25 10.59 15.18
N LEU A 110 13.01 9.81 16.25
CA LEU A 110 13.21 10.27 17.62
C LEU A 110 14.69 10.20 18.03
N ASP A 111 15.41 9.18 17.56
CA ASP A 111 16.86 9.03 17.78
C ASP A 111 17.65 10.15 17.07
N ASP A 112 17.32 10.43 15.80
CA ASP A 112 17.94 11.50 15.00
C ASP A 112 17.68 12.92 15.54
N ARG A 113 16.58 13.13 16.27
CA ARG A 113 16.23 14.43 16.85
C ARG A 113 16.81 14.65 18.24
N GLY A 114 17.62 13.72 18.76
CA GLY A 114 18.37 13.91 20.00
C GLY A 114 17.48 14.24 21.20
N GLN A 115 16.28 13.65 21.29
CA GLN A 115 15.54 13.63 22.54
C GLN A 115 15.79 12.29 23.25
N ILE A 116 16.85 12.31 24.06
CA ILE A 116 17.08 11.40 25.18
C ILE A 116 15.79 11.28 25.99
N TRP A 117 15.34 10.05 26.29
CA TRP A 117 15.19 9.47 27.65
C TRP A 117 14.80 7.99 27.54
#